data_AF-A0A4R7KSY9-F1
#
_entry.id   AF-A0A4R7KSY9-F1
#
_cell.length_a   1.000
_cell.length_b   1.000
_cell.length_c   1.000
_cell.angle_alpha   90.00
_cell.angle_beta   90.00
_cell.angle_gamma   90.00
#
_symmetry.space_group_name_H-M   'P 1'
#
loop_
_entity.id
_entity.type
_entity.pdbx_description
1 polymer ?
#
loop_
_entity_poly.entity_id
_entity_poly.type
_entity_poly.pdbx_seq_one_letter_code
_entity_poly.pdbx_strand_id
1 'polypeptide(L)'
;MGKGFAMRLMHLGYTVYSVGETITPAVDKGDIYFSISSSGESDNVVVNTKKAKNKDCHVIVVTSKEISTLAALAEKVLIVPGTTKGDDGEQTKSVQLLSSLFDQSLHIVLDALCLMLSYKNNISNSEATSKHW
;
A
#
# COMPACT_ATOMS: atom_id res chain seq x y z
N MET A 1 -2.62 5.86 5.61
CA MET A 1 -1.36 5.74 4.84
C MET A 1 -1.56 5.64 3.34
N GLY A 2 -2.43 4.75 2.82
CA GLY A 2 -2.61 4.56 1.37
C GLY A 2 -2.84 5.83 0.54
N LYS A 3 -3.67 6.77 1.02
CA LYS A 3 -3.89 8.06 0.33
C LYS A 3 -2.63 8.93 0.22
N GLY A 4 -1.78 8.93 1.25
CA GLY A 4 -0.52 9.69 1.21
C GLY A 4 0.44 9.13 0.16
N PHE A 5 0.53 7.81 0.05
CA PHE A 5 1.30 7.15 -1.01
C PHE A 5 0.71 7.41 -2.40
N ALA A 6 -0.61 7.31 -2.57
CA ALA A 6 -1.27 7.65 -3.83
C ALA A 6 -0.99 9.11 -4.25
N MET A 7 -1.06 10.06 -3.31
CA MET A 7 -0.71 11.45 -3.56
C MET A 7 0.74 11.59 -4.03
N ARG A 8 1.69 10.91 -3.38
CA ARG A 8 3.10 10.96 -3.80
C ARG A 8 3.32 10.35 -5.17
N LEU A 9 2.68 9.22 -5.49
CA LEU A 9 2.71 8.62 -6.83
C LEU A 9 2.16 9.59 -7.88
N MET A 10 1.10 10.32 -7.58
CA MET A 10 0.56 11.35 -8.47
C MET A 10 1.59 12.48 -8.71
N HIS A 11 2.29 12.95 -7.67
CA HIS A 11 3.38 13.92 -7.84
C HIS A 11 4.52 13.37 -8.72
N LEU A 12 4.75 12.05 -8.69
CA LEU A 12 5.70 11.37 -9.57
C LEU A 12 5.13 11.10 -10.98
N GLY A 13 3.93 11.58 -11.29
CA GLY A 13 3.32 11.47 -12.63
C GLY A 13 2.64 10.14 -12.92
N TYR A 14 2.43 9.27 -11.93
CA TYR A 14 1.62 8.07 -12.12
C TYR A 14 0.13 8.40 -12.14
N THR A 15 -0.61 7.73 -13.01
CA THR A 15 -2.08 7.66 -12.92
C THR A 15 -2.43 6.72 -11.77
N VAL A 16 -2.99 7.27 -10.70
CA VAL A 16 -3.25 6.53 -9.46
C VAL A 16 -4.55 7.01 -8.83
N TYR A 17 -5.30 6.08 -8.26
CA TYR A 17 -6.57 6.34 -7.60
C TYR A 17 -6.62 5.65 -6.24
N SER A 18 -7.42 6.18 -5.34
CA SER A 18 -7.68 5.57 -4.03
C SER A 18 -9.08 4.97 -4.05
N VAL A 19 -9.18 3.66 -3.82
CA VAL A 19 -10.46 2.94 -3.76
C VAL A 19 -11.41 3.62 -2.78
N GLY A 20 -12.65 3.87 -3.22
CA GLY A 20 -13.69 4.53 -2.44
C GLY A 20 -13.77 6.05 -2.64
N GLU A 21 -12.83 6.66 -3.37
CA GLU A 21 -12.90 8.10 -3.67
C GLU A 21 -13.71 8.40 -4.94
N THR A 22 -14.29 9.60 -4.99
CA THR A 22 -15.28 10.06 -5.98
C THR A 22 -14.90 9.84 -7.45
N ILE A 23 -13.64 10.08 -7.82
CA ILE A 23 -13.19 10.04 -9.22
C ILE A 23 -12.56 8.71 -9.62
N THR A 24 -12.60 7.70 -8.74
CA THR A 24 -11.96 6.40 -9.00
C THR A 24 -12.72 5.68 -10.12
N PRO A 25 -12.10 5.45 -11.30
CA PRO A 25 -12.74 4.71 -12.37
C PRO A 25 -12.85 3.22 -12.00
N ALA A 26 -13.53 2.46 -12.85
CA ALA A 26 -13.45 1.01 -12.76
C ALA A 26 -12.01 0.56 -13.03
N VAL A 27 -11.51 -0.40 -12.25
CA VAL A 27 -10.23 -1.05 -12.55
C VAL A 27 -10.35 -1.89 -13.81
N ASP A 28 -9.29 -1.88 -14.60
CA ASP A 28 -9.13 -2.61 -15.86
C ASP A 28 -8.06 -3.70 -15.75
N LYS A 29 -8.08 -4.61 -16.73
CA LYS A 29 -7.11 -5.68 -16.85
C LYS A 29 -5.70 -5.10 -17.00
N GLY A 30 -4.75 -5.63 -16.21
CA GLY A 30 -3.37 -5.18 -16.21
C GLY A 30 -3.09 -3.98 -15.30
N ASP A 31 -4.11 -3.36 -14.69
CA ASP A 31 -3.90 -2.37 -13.63
C ASP A 31 -3.19 -3.00 -12.43
N ILE A 32 -2.44 -2.19 -11.68
CA ILE A 32 -1.86 -2.61 -10.40
C ILE A 32 -2.84 -2.26 -9.27
N TYR A 33 -3.30 -3.28 -8.56
CA TYR A 33 -4.13 -3.11 -7.36
C TYR A 33 -3.28 -3.26 -6.09
N PHE A 34 -2.99 -2.14 -5.43
CA PHE A 34 -2.13 -2.06 -4.26
C PHE A 34 -2.95 -2.12 -2.96
N SER A 35 -2.84 -3.23 -2.23
CA SER A 35 -3.60 -3.49 -1.01
C SER A 35 -2.72 -3.30 0.23
N ILE A 36 -3.26 -2.65 1.26
CA ILE A 36 -2.54 -2.42 2.52
C ILE A 36 -3.40 -2.94 3.66
N SER A 37 -2.87 -3.87 4.45
CA SER A 37 -3.48 -4.30 5.71
C SER A 37 -2.41 -4.95 6.58
N SER A 38 -2.22 -4.46 7.80
CA SER A 38 -1.25 -5.04 8.74
C SER A 38 -1.55 -6.53 8.95
N SER A 39 -2.79 -6.90 9.30
CA SER A 39 -3.16 -8.30 9.55
C SER A 39 -3.27 -9.14 8.29
N GLY A 40 -3.50 -8.52 7.13
CA GLY A 40 -3.82 -9.24 5.90
C GLY A 40 -5.26 -9.79 5.85
N GLU A 41 -6.10 -9.41 6.83
CA GLU A 41 -7.45 -9.98 7.04
C GLU A 41 -8.57 -8.92 7.08
N SER A 42 -8.28 -7.65 6.78
CA SER A 42 -9.32 -6.62 6.80
C SER A 42 -10.40 -6.88 5.74
N ASP A 43 -11.63 -7.18 6.17
CA ASP A 43 -12.72 -7.67 5.30
C ASP A 43 -12.91 -6.87 4.00
N ASN A 44 -13.07 -5.55 4.11
CA ASN A 44 -13.27 -4.69 2.94
C ASN A 44 -12.06 -4.71 1.99
N VAL A 45 -10.85 -4.82 2.53
CA VAL A 45 -9.63 -4.91 1.73
C VAL A 45 -9.61 -6.26 1.01
N VAL A 46 -9.83 -7.37 1.73
CA VAL A 46 -9.90 -8.72 1.17
C VAL A 46 -10.93 -8.81 0.04
N VAL A 47 -12.15 -8.31 0.27
CA VAL A 47 -13.24 -8.34 -0.72
C VAL A 47 -12.84 -7.57 -1.98
N ASN A 48 -12.29 -6.36 -1.84
CA ASN A 48 -11.93 -5.55 -2.99
C ASN A 48 -10.70 -6.11 -3.73
N THR A 49 -9.72 -6.65 -3.02
CA THR A 49 -8.56 -7.33 -3.62
C THR A 49 -8.99 -8.56 -4.43
N LYS A 50 -9.95 -9.36 -3.93
CA LYS A 50 -10.54 -10.48 -4.70
C LYS A 50 -11.21 -9.99 -5.98
N LYS A 51 -11.98 -8.90 -5.91
CA LYS A 51 -12.63 -8.31 -7.10
C LYS A 51 -11.61 -7.83 -8.13
N ALA A 52 -10.53 -7.19 -7.69
CA ALA A 52 -9.45 -6.75 -8.57
C ALA A 52 -8.73 -7.94 -9.22
N LYS A 53 -8.40 -8.98 -8.44
CA LYS A 53 -7.80 -10.22 -8.97
C LYS A 53 -8.69 -10.88 -10.03
N ASN A 54 -10.00 -10.95 -9.79
CA ASN A 54 -10.97 -11.51 -10.74
C ASN A 54 -11.11 -10.69 -12.03
N LYS A 55 -10.61 -9.45 -12.05
CA LYS A 55 -10.54 -8.59 -13.23
C LYS A 55 -9.17 -8.61 -13.92
N ASP A 56 -8.32 -9.58 -13.58
CA ASP A 56 -6.95 -9.70 -14.10
C ASP A 56 -6.06 -8.48 -13.79
N CYS A 57 -6.27 -7.82 -12.64
CA CYS A 57 -5.33 -6.82 -12.13
C CYS A 57 -4.10 -7.49 -11.49
N HIS A 58 -2.93 -6.86 -11.58
CA HIS A 58 -1.73 -7.25 -10.83
C HIS A 58 -1.87 -6.85 -9.37
N VAL A 59 -1.98 -7.84 -8.47
CA VAL A 59 -2.19 -7.57 -7.05
C VAL A 59 -0.86 -7.50 -6.31
N ILE A 60 -0.59 -6.35 -5.68
CA ILE A 60 0.50 -6.17 -4.73
C ILE A 60 -0.10 -5.97 -3.34
N VAL A 61 0.39 -6.70 -2.34
CA VAL A 61 -0.08 -6.61 -0.96
C VAL A 61 1.06 -6.14 -0.05
N VAL A 62 0.76 -5.17 0.81
CA VAL A 62 1.62 -4.77 1.93
C VAL A 62 0.99 -5.20 3.23
N THR A 63 1.72 -5.99 4.02
CA THR A 63 1.23 -6.59 5.26
C THR A 63 2.38 -6.88 6.22
N SER A 64 2.07 -7.14 7.50
CA SER A 64 3.03 -7.65 8.47
C SER A 64 2.95 -9.18 8.63
N LYS A 65 1.95 -9.83 8.02
CA LYS A 65 1.72 -11.28 8.11
C LYS A 65 2.01 -11.96 6.77
N GLU A 66 3.10 -12.73 6.72
CA GLU A 66 3.50 -13.52 5.54
C GLU A 66 2.42 -14.53 5.12
N ILE A 67 1.71 -15.07 6.09
CA ILE A 67 0.59 -16.00 5.88
C ILE A 67 -0.70 -15.27 6.27
N SER A 68 -1.48 -14.87 5.27
CA SER A 68 -2.78 -14.22 5.43
C SER A 68 -3.62 -14.36 4.16
N THR A 69 -4.92 -14.09 4.26
CA THR A 69 -5.84 -14.10 3.12
C THR A 69 -5.37 -13.16 2.00
N LEU A 70 -4.93 -11.94 2.34
CA LEU A 70 -4.40 -11.02 1.33
C LEU A 70 -3.09 -11.53 0.73
N ALA A 71 -2.15 -12.05 1.53
CA ALA A 71 -0.88 -12.57 1.00
C ALA A 71 -1.11 -13.69 -0.03
N ALA A 72 -2.07 -14.58 0.21
CA ALA A 72 -2.45 -15.65 -0.73
C ALA A 72 -3.09 -15.14 -2.04
N LEU A 73 -3.63 -13.92 -2.05
CA LEU A 73 -4.20 -13.30 -3.24
C LEU A 73 -3.16 -12.59 -4.10
N ALA A 74 -2.04 -12.19 -3.52
CA ALA A 74 -1.04 -11.33 -4.15
C ALA A 74 -0.18 -12.04 -5.20
N GLU A 75 0.25 -11.30 -6.21
CA GLU A 75 1.39 -11.68 -7.05
C GLU A 75 2.71 -11.33 -6.36
N LYS A 76 2.74 -10.21 -5.64
CA LYS A 76 3.88 -9.76 -4.83
C LYS A 76 3.42 -9.34 -3.45
N VAL A 77 4.15 -9.80 -2.44
CA VAL A 77 3.93 -9.41 -1.05
C VAL A 77 5.12 -8.58 -0.59
N LEU A 78 4.86 -7.37 -0.11
CA LEU A 78 5.82 -6.54 0.59
C LEU A 78 5.57 -6.69 2.09
N ILE A 79 6.49 -7.37 2.77
CA ILE A 79 6.43 -7.54 4.22
C ILE A 79 6.99 -6.30 4.90
N VAL A 80 6.16 -5.62 5.66
CA VAL A 80 6.55 -4.52 6.54
C VAL A 80 6.36 -4.99 7.98
N PRO A 81 7.45 -5.28 8.71
CA PRO A 81 7.35 -5.70 10.10
C PRO A 81 6.67 -4.62 10.96
N GLY A 82 5.77 -5.06 11.82
CA GLY A 82 5.04 -4.19 12.72
C GLY A 82 3.96 -4.96 13.46
N THR A 83 3.33 -4.30 14.43
CA THR A 83 2.23 -4.88 15.18
C THR A 83 0.94 -4.88 14.37
N THR A 84 0.09 -5.88 14.59
CA THR A 84 -1.30 -5.91 14.14
C THR A 84 -2.25 -5.65 15.30
N LYS A 85 -3.50 -5.29 14.98
CA LYS A 85 -4.55 -5.16 15.99
C LYS A 85 -4.80 -6.53 16.61
N GLY A 86 -4.55 -6.66 17.91
CA GLY A 86 -4.70 -7.92 18.65
C GLY A 86 -3.39 -8.65 18.94
N ASP A 87 -2.25 -8.17 18.40
CA ASP A 87 -0.94 -8.60 18.90
C ASP A 87 -0.67 -7.94 20.26
N ASP A 88 -0.07 -8.69 21.20
CA ASP A 88 0.42 -8.18 22.49
C ASP A 88 1.73 -7.39 22.37
N GLY A 89 2.34 -7.39 21.18
CA GLY A 89 3.56 -6.65 20.87
C GLY A 89 4.85 -7.37 21.28
N GLU A 90 4.79 -8.53 21.94
CA GLU A 90 5.97 -9.22 22.48
C GLU A 90 6.99 -9.58 21.40
N GLN A 91 6.52 -10.15 20.29
CA GLN A 91 7.37 -10.56 19.16
C GLN A 91 8.11 -9.37 18.52
N THR A 92 7.44 -8.23 18.43
CA THR A 92 7.98 -7.00 17.83
C THR A 92 8.70 -6.10 18.83
N LYS A 93 8.65 -6.43 20.13
CA LYS A 93 9.17 -5.62 21.24
C LYS A 93 8.70 -4.15 21.18
N SER A 94 7.47 -3.93 20.72
CA SER A 94 6.92 -2.60 20.55
C SER A 94 6.15 -2.18 21.79
N VAL A 95 6.44 -0.99 22.31
CA VAL A 95 5.63 -0.35 23.36
C VAL A 95 4.44 0.43 22.79
N GLN A 96 4.30 0.45 21.46
CA GLN A 96 3.30 1.26 20.77
C GLN A 96 1.96 0.53 20.72
N LEU A 97 0.87 1.30 20.76
CA LEU A 97 -0.48 0.76 20.82
C LEU A 97 -0.95 0.27 19.44
N LEU A 98 -1.76 -0.80 19.44
CA LEU A 98 -2.43 -1.32 18.24
C LEU A 98 -1.44 -1.56 17.08
N SER A 99 -1.78 -1.15 15.87
CA SER A 99 -0.95 -1.27 14.67
C SER A 99 0.02 -0.09 14.46
N SER A 100 0.24 0.76 15.47
CA SER A 100 0.99 2.02 15.27
C SER A 100 2.40 1.79 14.69
N LEU A 101 3.10 0.73 15.12
CA LEU A 101 4.41 0.39 14.58
C LEU A 101 4.34 0.06 13.10
N PHE A 102 3.34 -0.73 12.68
CA PHE A 102 3.12 -1.03 11.28
C PHE A 102 2.82 0.24 10.48
N ASP A 103 1.93 1.10 10.97
CA ASP A 103 1.52 2.31 10.24
C ASP A 103 2.71 3.27 10.05
N GLN A 104 3.57 3.43 11.06
CA GLN A 104 4.78 4.25 10.98
C GLN A 104 5.82 3.64 10.04
N SER A 105 6.13 2.35 10.20
CA SER A 105 7.05 1.64 9.31
C SER A 105 6.58 1.67 7.86
N LEU A 106 5.28 1.49 7.64
CA LEU A 106 4.66 1.56 6.33
C LEU A 106 4.85 2.94 5.69
N HIS A 107 4.66 4.02 6.44
CA HIS A 107 4.90 5.37 5.92
C HIS A 107 6.33 5.50 5.40
N ILE A 108 7.31 5.15 6.23
CA ILE A 108 8.74 5.26 5.89
C ILE A 108 9.07 4.40 4.66
N VAL A 109 8.58 3.16 4.62
CA VAL A 109 8.79 2.24 3.49
C VAL A 109 8.18 2.78 2.19
N LEU A 110 6.96 3.33 2.24
CA LEU A 110 6.30 3.87 1.05
C LEU A 110 6.94 5.16 0.55
N ASP A 111 7.45 6.02 1.44
CA ASP A 111 8.22 7.21 1.05
C ASP A 111 9.59 6.83 0.48
N ALA A 112 10.26 5.82 1.04
CA ALA A 112 11.48 5.26 0.47
C ALA A 112 11.23 4.66 -0.91
N LEU A 113 10.12 3.95 -1.10
CA LEU A 113 9.71 3.44 -2.41
C LEU A 113 9.48 4.60 -3.40
N CYS A 114 8.84 5.69 -2.99
CA CYS A 114 8.67 6.87 -3.84
C CYS A 114 10.02 7.50 -4.23
N LEU A 115 10.98 7.57 -3.32
CA LEU A 115 12.35 8.04 -3.62
C LEU A 115 13.06 7.13 -4.62
N MET A 116 12.91 5.81 -4.48
CA MET A 116 13.46 4.85 -5.44
C MET A 116 12.81 5.01 -6.82
N LEU A 117 11.50 5.24 -6.88
CA LEU A 117 10.78 5.51 -8.13
C LEU A 117 11.23 6.84 -8.74
N SER A 118 11.43 7.91 -7.97
CA SER A 118 11.92 9.18 -8.51
C SER A 118 13.31 9.03 -9.12
N TYR A 119 14.21 8.26 -8.49
CA TYR A 119 15.52 7.97 -9.09
C TYR A 119 15.40 7.10 -10.34
N LYS A 120 14.58 6.03 -10.31
CA LYS A 120 14.36 5.15 -11.45
C LYS A 120 13.79 5.91 -12.66
N ASN A 121 12.91 6.87 -12.42
CA ASN A 121 12.23 7.65 -13.44
C ASN A 121 12.90 9.00 -13.75
N ASN A 122 14.03 9.31 -13.11
CA ASN A 122 14.76 10.58 -13.22
C ASN A 122 13.89 11.82 -12.95
N ILE A 123 12.98 11.73 -11.98
CA ILE A 123 12.07 12.82 -11.61
C ILE A 123 12.74 13.68 -10.53
N SER A 124 12.92 14.95 -10.82
CA SER A 124 13.46 15.93 -9.88
C SER A 124 12.42 16.37 -8.84
N ASN A 125 12.90 16.93 -7.72
CA ASN A 125 12.00 17.53 -6.72
C ASN A 125 11.19 18.69 -7.30
N SER A 126 11.76 19.47 -8.24
CA SER A 126 11.04 20.55 -8.94
C SER A 126 9.88 20.04 -9.78
N GLU A 127 10.06 18.94 -10.52
CA GLU A 127 8.99 18.31 -11.30
C GLU A 127 7.91 17.69 -10.42
N ALA A 128 8.28 17.10 -9.29
CA ALA A 128 7.29 16.60 -8.33
C ALA A 128 6.50 17.77 -7.70
N THR A 129 7.17 18.88 -7.40
CA THR A 129 6.57 20.07 -6.80
C THR A 129 5.56 20.74 -7.74
N SER A 130 5.81 20.75 -9.06
CA SER A 130 4.88 21.35 -10.03
C SER A 130 3.55 20.59 -10.17
N LYS A 131 3.44 19.40 -9.57
CA LYS A 131 2.23 18.56 -9.54
C LYS A 131 1.61 18.48 -8.14
N HIS A 132 2.13 19.20 -7.15
CA HIS A 132 1.71 19.06 -5.75
C HIS A 132 0.35 19.71 -5.44
N TRP A 133 -0.08 20.67 -6.25
CA TRP A 133 -1.30 21.46 -6.08
C TRP A 133 -1.87 21.87 -7.44
#